data_AF-A0A6J5ZM60-F1
#
_entry.id   AF-A0A6J5ZM60-F1
#
_cell.length_a   1.000
_cell.length_b   1.000
_cell.length_c   1.000
_cell.angle_alpha   90.00
_cell.angle_beta   90.00
_cell.angle_gamma   90.00
#
_symmetry.space_group_name_H-M   'P 1'
#
loop_
_entity.id
_entity.type
_entity.pdbx_description
1 polymer ?
#
loop_
_entity_poly.entity_id
_entity_poly.type
_entity_poly.pdbx_seq_one_letter_code
_entity_poly.pdbx_strand_id
1 'polypeptide(L)'
;MSHIHSVDLPCDWVELLEACLGDTTTGHDQQVIITVISDQGFALPYEPQVADMRTMLEDCGVDVLDALCVKQDKFWSYLCQDTSCCPTEGNPINTTEDHQPSPEFTVDVASHGADDDLSVQADTAKAALFNLLDPELATVENANTLNTLMQNILIRDYIMVLIVQAGDDELPLARGLAAIAHSLPEGLRERIAATAAMSLVAAGEPKHHVTPLLDISGDQTLGTLVRRAINADVPSRVARDSLLDVTHICMEAVHHTVPMLG
;
A
#
# COMPACT_ATOMS: atom_id res chain seq x y z
N MET A 1 -17.10 -24.02 -9.08
CA MET A 1 -17.14 -23.62 -7.65
C MET A 1 -16.71 -22.17 -7.61
N SER A 2 -17.50 -21.27 -7.03
CA SER A 2 -17.12 -19.88 -6.85
C SER A 2 -16.18 -19.80 -5.64
N HIS A 3 -14.98 -19.28 -5.85
CA HIS A 3 -14.03 -19.01 -4.77
C HIS A 3 -14.14 -17.53 -4.41
N ILE A 4 -14.38 -17.23 -3.12
CA ILE A 4 -14.41 -15.86 -2.61
C ILE A 4 -13.11 -15.65 -1.86
N HIS A 5 -12.32 -14.67 -2.31
CA HIS A 5 -11.11 -14.23 -1.64
C HIS A 5 -11.37 -12.84 -1.08
N SER A 6 -11.20 -12.69 0.24
CA SER A 6 -11.35 -11.43 0.95
C SER A 6 -10.00 -11.00 1.52
N VAL A 7 -9.64 -9.74 1.34
CA VAL A 7 -8.41 -9.17 1.87
C VAL A 7 -8.75 -7.82 2.49
N ASP A 8 -8.29 -7.59 3.72
CA ASP A 8 -8.50 -6.33 4.43
C ASP A 8 -7.45 -5.29 3.99
N LEU A 9 -7.90 -4.18 3.38
CA LEU A 9 -7.06 -3.01 3.16
C LEU A 9 -6.84 -2.33 4.53
N PRO A 10 -5.59 -2.21 5.01
CA PRO A 10 -4.51 -1.52 4.31
C PRO A 10 -3.32 -2.41 3.94
N CYS A 11 -3.52 -3.68 3.58
CA CYS A 11 -2.46 -4.48 2.99
C CYS A 11 -1.90 -3.82 1.71
N ASP A 12 -0.62 -4.07 1.43
CA ASP A 12 0.06 -3.54 0.25
C ASP A 12 -0.77 -3.85 -1.00
N TRP A 13 -1.13 -2.81 -1.76
CA TRP A 13 -1.94 -2.95 -2.97
C TRP A 13 -1.34 -3.98 -3.93
N VAL A 14 -0.02 -4.13 -3.94
CA VAL A 14 0.64 -5.14 -4.77
C VAL A 14 0.62 -6.54 -4.12
N GLU A 15 0.63 -6.67 -2.80
CA GLU A 15 0.38 -7.97 -2.15
C GLU A 15 -1.02 -8.48 -2.47
N LEU A 16 -2.02 -7.58 -2.53
CA LEU A 16 -3.36 -7.91 -3.02
C LEU A 16 -3.32 -8.38 -4.48
N LEU A 17 -2.62 -7.66 -5.35
CA LEU A 17 -2.48 -8.03 -6.76
C LEU A 17 -1.79 -9.39 -6.93
N GLU A 18 -0.71 -9.65 -6.19
CA GLU A 18 0.02 -10.92 -6.22
C GLU A 18 -0.82 -12.08 -5.66
N ALA A 19 -1.60 -11.86 -4.59
CA ALA A 19 -2.54 -12.85 -4.08
C ALA A 19 -3.63 -13.19 -5.11
N CYS A 20 -4.21 -12.18 -5.75
CA CYS A 20 -5.19 -12.38 -6.82
C CYS A 20 -4.58 -13.13 -8.02
N LEU A 21 -3.33 -12.84 -8.40
CA LEU A 21 -2.63 -13.49 -9.52
C LEU A 21 -2.14 -14.92 -9.22
N GLY A 22 -1.66 -15.16 -8.01
CA GLY A 22 -1.14 -16.46 -7.58
C GLY A 22 -2.21 -17.55 -7.65
N ASP A 23 -3.44 -17.21 -7.27
CA ASP A 23 -4.58 -18.13 -7.33
C ASP A 23 -5.19 -18.23 -8.74
N THR A 24 -5.15 -17.15 -9.52
CA THR A 24 -5.76 -17.12 -10.86
C THR A 24 -4.95 -17.93 -11.90
N THR A 25 -3.63 -17.96 -11.83
CA THR A 25 -2.79 -18.67 -12.82
C THR A 25 -2.94 -20.22 -12.86
N THR A 26 -3.77 -20.82 -12.02
CA THR A 26 -3.99 -22.29 -11.96
C THR A 26 -5.26 -22.80 -12.65
N GLY A 27 -6.14 -21.92 -13.16
CA GLY A 27 -7.43 -22.31 -13.77
C GLY A 27 -7.60 -21.86 -15.22
N HIS A 28 -8.29 -22.66 -16.04
CA HIS A 28 -8.35 -22.49 -17.50
C HIS A 28 -9.48 -21.60 -18.05
N ASP A 29 -10.35 -21.06 -17.20
CA ASP A 29 -11.37 -20.05 -17.57
C ASP A 29 -11.67 -19.22 -16.31
N GLN A 30 -11.17 -17.99 -16.22
CA GLN A 30 -11.32 -17.20 -15.00
C GLN A 30 -11.94 -15.85 -15.27
N GLN A 31 -13.17 -15.75 -14.79
CA GLN A 31 -13.93 -14.53 -14.70
C GLN A 31 -13.95 -14.10 -13.24
N VAL A 32 -13.76 -12.81 -12.98
CA VAL A 32 -13.73 -12.25 -11.62
C VAL A 32 -14.67 -11.05 -11.50
N ILE A 33 -15.20 -10.86 -10.30
CA ILE A 33 -15.87 -9.61 -9.89
C ILE A 33 -15.03 -9.02 -8.78
N ILE A 34 -14.63 -7.77 -8.93
CA ILE A 34 -13.91 -7.01 -7.92
C ILE A 34 -14.94 -6.38 -6.99
N THR A 35 -14.82 -6.55 -5.67
CA THR A 35 -15.67 -5.86 -4.70
C THR A 35 -14.83 -5.06 -3.73
N VAL A 36 -15.04 -3.74 -3.70
CA VAL A 36 -14.44 -2.80 -2.76
C VAL A 36 -15.47 -2.46 -1.70
N ILE A 37 -15.23 -2.83 -0.45
CA ILE A 37 -16.09 -2.46 0.68
C ILE A 37 -15.46 -1.23 1.35
N SER A 38 -16.17 -0.10 1.36
CA SER A 38 -15.62 1.16 1.91
C SER A 38 -16.69 2.06 2.50
N ASP A 39 -16.36 2.69 3.63
CA ASP A 39 -17.20 3.73 4.25
C ASP A 39 -16.86 5.16 3.74
N GLN A 40 -15.88 5.32 2.84
CA GLN A 40 -15.41 6.62 2.36
C GLN A 40 -16.40 7.34 1.43
N GLY A 41 -16.50 8.67 1.56
CA GLY A 41 -16.92 9.65 0.52
C GLY A 41 -18.26 9.51 -0.23
N PHE A 42 -18.51 10.45 -1.14
CA PHE A 42 -19.63 10.48 -2.12
C PHE A 42 -19.17 10.13 -3.56
N ALA A 43 -17.88 9.84 -3.75
CA ALA A 43 -17.29 9.38 -5.01
C ALA A 43 -16.81 7.94 -4.86
N LEU A 44 -16.71 7.21 -5.98
CA LEU A 44 -16.14 5.86 -6.01
C LEU A 44 -14.70 5.88 -5.46
N PRO A 45 -14.45 5.29 -4.27
CA PRO A 45 -13.14 5.32 -3.66
C PRO A 45 -12.21 4.37 -4.43
N TYR A 46 -10.90 4.64 -4.44
CA TYR A 46 -9.89 3.77 -5.03
C TYR A 46 -10.04 3.49 -6.54
N GLU A 47 -10.65 4.41 -7.29
CA GLU A 47 -10.84 4.27 -8.75
C GLU A 47 -9.53 3.99 -9.52
N PRO A 48 -8.39 4.67 -9.26
CA PRO A 48 -7.12 4.35 -9.91
C PRO A 48 -6.65 2.92 -9.63
N GLN A 49 -6.76 2.49 -8.38
CA GLN A 49 -6.37 1.14 -7.95
C GLN A 49 -7.25 0.10 -8.66
N VAL A 50 -8.57 0.25 -8.64
CA VAL A 50 -9.48 -0.65 -9.34
C VAL A 50 -9.16 -0.72 -10.84
N ALA A 51 -8.80 0.40 -11.47
CA ALA A 51 -8.37 0.42 -12.87
C ALA A 51 -7.06 -0.33 -13.12
N ASP A 52 -6.06 -0.16 -12.23
CA ASP A 52 -4.78 -0.89 -12.29
C ASP A 52 -4.99 -2.40 -12.12
N MET A 53 -5.81 -2.84 -11.16
CA MET A 53 -6.13 -4.25 -10.95
C MET A 53 -6.83 -4.85 -12.15
N ARG A 54 -7.79 -4.11 -12.74
CA ARG A 54 -8.48 -4.55 -13.94
C ARG A 54 -7.50 -4.77 -15.10
N THR A 55 -6.68 -3.77 -15.38
CA THR A 55 -5.68 -3.83 -16.47
C THR A 55 -4.76 -5.03 -16.29
N MET A 56 -4.29 -5.27 -15.07
CA MET A 56 -3.39 -6.37 -14.77
C MET A 56 -4.07 -7.75 -14.87
N LEU A 57 -5.31 -7.89 -14.40
CA LEU A 57 -6.08 -9.13 -14.53
C LEU A 57 -6.34 -9.46 -16.01
N GLU A 58 -6.71 -8.45 -16.80
CA GLU A 58 -6.90 -8.56 -18.25
C GLU A 58 -5.59 -8.98 -18.96
N ASP A 59 -4.45 -8.37 -18.59
CA ASP A 59 -3.12 -8.73 -19.10
C ASP A 59 -2.73 -10.19 -18.78
N CYS A 60 -3.28 -10.74 -17.69
CA CYS A 60 -3.10 -12.14 -17.28
C CYS A 60 -4.13 -13.09 -17.89
N GLY A 61 -5.03 -12.60 -18.75
CA GLY A 61 -6.09 -13.39 -19.39
C GLY A 61 -7.27 -13.72 -18.48
N VAL A 62 -7.47 -12.94 -17.41
CA VAL A 62 -8.59 -13.04 -16.49
C VAL A 62 -9.64 -11.98 -16.85
N ASP A 63 -10.85 -12.41 -17.16
CA ASP A 63 -11.95 -11.53 -17.55
C ASP A 63 -12.56 -10.86 -16.30
N VAL A 64 -12.48 -9.53 -16.20
CA VAL A 64 -13.15 -8.79 -15.13
C VAL A 64 -14.59 -8.48 -15.56
N LEU A 65 -15.55 -9.20 -14.97
CA LEU A 65 -16.97 -9.07 -15.30
C LEU A 65 -17.57 -7.76 -14.78
N ASP A 66 -17.20 -7.39 -13.56
CA ASP A 66 -17.60 -6.13 -12.95
C ASP A 66 -16.62 -5.74 -11.85
N ALA A 67 -16.63 -4.47 -11.49
CA ALA A 67 -15.98 -3.95 -10.31
C ALA A 67 -17.00 -3.13 -9.54
N LEU A 68 -17.25 -3.49 -8.28
CA LEU A 68 -18.30 -2.93 -7.44
C LEU A 68 -17.72 -2.20 -6.23
N CYS A 69 -18.22 -1.02 -5.92
CA CYS A 69 -18.07 -0.38 -4.63
C CYS A 69 -19.31 -0.70 -3.80
N VAL A 70 -19.13 -1.22 -2.59
CA VAL A 70 -20.19 -1.51 -1.63
C VAL A 70 -20.00 -0.63 -0.40
N LYS A 71 -21.07 0.06 -0.02
CA LYS A 71 -21.13 0.91 1.17
C LYS A 71 -22.48 0.75 1.83
N GLN A 72 -22.47 0.38 3.11
CA GLN A 72 -23.70 0.09 3.86
C GLN A 72 -24.59 -0.92 3.10
N ASP A 73 -25.81 -0.53 2.76
CA ASP A 73 -26.81 -1.32 2.03
C ASP A 73 -26.85 -1.00 0.53
N LYS A 74 -25.80 -0.37 -0.01
CA LYS A 74 -25.76 0.12 -1.40
C LYS A 74 -24.53 -0.30 -2.16
N PHE A 75 -24.66 -0.36 -3.48
CA PHE A 75 -23.56 -0.62 -4.40
C PHE A 75 -23.55 0.31 -5.62
N TRP A 76 -22.37 0.46 -6.20
CA TRP A 76 -22.09 1.16 -7.45
C TRP A 76 -21.13 0.31 -8.27
N SER A 77 -21.20 0.36 -9.60
CA SER A 77 -20.18 -0.24 -10.47
C SER A 77 -19.16 0.81 -10.89
N TYR A 78 -17.88 0.49 -10.77
CA TYR A 78 -16.78 1.28 -11.34
C TYR A 78 -16.77 1.24 -12.87
N LEU A 79 -17.40 0.23 -13.48
CA LEU A 79 -17.41 0.03 -14.93
C LEU A 79 -18.62 0.68 -15.60
N CYS A 80 -19.66 1.04 -14.83
CA CYS A 80 -20.89 1.61 -15.34
C CYS A 80 -20.90 3.14 -15.21
N GLN A 81 -20.93 3.84 -16.35
CA GLN A 81 -21.04 5.30 -16.41
C GLN A 81 -22.49 5.79 -16.63
N ASP A 82 -23.43 4.87 -16.82
CA ASP A 82 -24.83 5.22 -17.03
C ASP A 82 -25.50 5.55 -15.69
N THR A 83 -25.78 6.84 -15.47
CA THR A 83 -26.40 7.33 -14.24
C THR A 83 -27.84 6.83 -14.04
N SER A 84 -28.49 6.26 -15.07
CA SER A 84 -29.77 5.57 -14.93
C SER A 84 -29.63 4.14 -14.41
N CYS A 85 -28.45 3.53 -14.57
CA CYS A 85 -28.12 2.19 -14.08
C CYS A 85 -27.32 2.24 -12.75
N CYS A 86 -26.40 3.18 -12.60
CA CYS A 86 -25.63 3.44 -11.39
C CYS A 86 -25.87 4.88 -10.94
N PRO A 87 -26.98 5.13 -10.21
CA PRO A 87 -27.31 6.47 -9.77
C PRO A 87 -26.36 6.92 -8.66
N THR A 88 -26.17 8.22 -8.51
CA THR A 88 -25.22 8.79 -7.53
C THR A 88 -25.53 8.39 -6.09
N GLU A 89 -26.80 8.18 -5.77
CA GLU A 89 -27.27 7.75 -4.46
C GLU A 89 -27.01 6.27 -4.15
N GLY A 90 -26.60 5.46 -5.14
CA GLY A 90 -26.32 4.04 -5.02
C GLY A 90 -27.52 3.13 -5.25
N ASN A 91 -27.27 1.94 -5.77
CA ASN A 91 -28.27 0.90 -5.93
C ASN A 91 -28.47 0.14 -4.62
N PRO A 92 -29.70 -0.11 -4.17
CA PRO A 92 -29.93 -0.91 -2.96
C PRO A 92 -29.52 -2.36 -3.17
N ILE A 93 -28.85 -2.94 -2.17
CA ILE A 93 -28.59 -4.38 -2.11
C ILE A 93 -29.89 -5.05 -1.69
N ASN A 94 -30.62 -5.60 -2.65
CA ASN A 94 -31.84 -6.36 -2.37
C ASN A 94 -31.48 -7.70 -1.74
N THR A 95 -31.55 -7.79 -0.41
CA THR A 95 -31.39 -9.04 0.36
C THR A 95 -32.65 -9.90 0.38
N THR A 96 -33.66 -9.58 -0.43
CA THR A 96 -34.95 -10.28 -0.47
C THR A 96 -34.90 -11.51 -1.38
N GLU A 97 -34.10 -12.51 -1.01
CA GLU A 97 -34.38 -13.92 -1.27
C GLU A 97 -33.96 -14.73 -0.04
N ASP A 98 -34.82 -15.62 0.43
CA ASP A 98 -34.71 -16.48 1.63
C ASP A 98 -33.46 -17.39 1.67
N HIS A 99 -32.27 -16.82 1.68
CA HIS A 99 -31.03 -17.48 2.06
C HIS A 99 -30.53 -16.83 3.33
N GLN A 100 -31.05 -17.27 4.47
CA GLN A 100 -30.41 -17.03 5.76
C GLN A 100 -28.96 -17.52 5.66
N PRO A 101 -27.94 -16.65 5.78
CA PRO A 101 -26.59 -17.16 6.03
C PRO A 101 -26.62 -17.89 7.38
N SER A 102 -26.05 -19.10 7.42
CA SER A 102 -25.88 -19.86 8.66
C SER A 102 -25.21 -18.98 9.73
N PRO A 103 -25.59 -19.11 11.02
CA PRO A 103 -25.09 -18.27 12.11
C PRO A 103 -23.60 -18.51 12.47
N GLU A 104 -22.79 -19.07 11.56
CA GLU A 104 -21.34 -19.26 11.72
C GLU A 104 -20.49 -18.14 11.09
N PHE A 105 -21.08 -17.15 10.43
CA PHE A 105 -20.35 -16.00 9.88
C PHE A 105 -20.87 -14.67 10.46
N THR A 106 -20.66 -14.49 11.75
CA THR A 106 -20.47 -13.16 12.33
C THR A 106 -19.02 -13.08 12.74
N VAL A 107 -18.19 -12.53 11.86
CA VAL A 107 -16.92 -11.95 12.29
C VAL A 107 -17.29 -10.64 12.97
N ASP A 108 -17.02 -10.55 14.27
CA ASP A 108 -16.88 -9.26 14.93
C ASP A 108 -15.83 -8.47 14.15
N VAL A 109 -16.29 -7.55 13.31
CA VAL A 109 -15.43 -6.51 12.76
C VAL A 109 -15.04 -5.67 13.96
N ALA A 110 -13.90 -6.00 14.55
CA ALA A 110 -13.21 -5.10 15.44
C ALA A 110 -12.75 -3.92 14.57
N SER A 111 -13.63 -2.93 14.43
CA SER A 111 -13.30 -1.59 14.00
C SER A 111 -12.29 -1.02 14.98
N HIS A 112 -11.01 -1.31 14.74
CA HIS A 112 -9.95 -0.54 15.35
C HIS A 112 -9.99 0.82 14.66
N GLY A 113 -10.75 1.73 15.26
CA GLY A 113 -10.82 3.11 14.85
C GLY A 113 -9.41 3.69 14.77
N ALA A 114 -9.08 4.30 13.64
CA ALA A 114 -7.95 5.18 13.50
C ALA A 114 -8.22 6.15 12.34
N ASP A 115 -9.20 7.03 12.54
CA ASP A 115 -9.17 8.38 11.96
C ASP A 115 -8.00 9.19 12.59
N ASP A 116 -6.83 8.58 12.76
CA ASP A 116 -5.63 9.32 13.12
C ASP A 116 -5.15 10.00 11.84
N ASP A 117 -5.23 11.33 11.88
CA ASP A 117 -4.80 12.24 10.83
C ASP A 117 -3.47 11.74 10.22
N LEU A 118 -3.46 11.52 8.90
CA LEU A 118 -2.29 11.06 8.15
C LEU A 118 -1.06 11.95 8.41
N SER A 119 -1.29 13.24 8.71
CA SER A 119 -0.24 14.18 9.13
C SER A 119 0.42 13.80 10.45
N VAL A 120 -0.37 13.39 11.45
CA VAL A 120 0.11 12.94 12.75
C VAL A 120 0.88 11.63 12.60
N GLN A 121 0.40 10.71 11.76
CA GLN A 121 1.11 9.47 11.45
C GLN A 121 2.46 9.76 10.77
N ALA A 122 2.50 10.69 9.82
CA ALA A 122 3.73 11.08 9.12
C ALA A 122 4.75 11.72 10.08
N ASP A 123 4.31 12.65 10.94
CA ASP A 123 5.16 13.27 11.95
C ASP A 123 5.67 12.25 12.97
N THR A 124 4.83 11.29 13.36
CA THR A 124 5.21 10.21 14.28
C THR A 124 6.22 9.26 13.64
N ALA A 125 6.02 8.87 12.38
CA ALA A 125 6.96 8.02 11.64
C ALA A 125 8.31 8.73 11.45
N LYS A 126 8.28 10.02 11.12
CA LYS A 126 9.48 10.86 11.03
C LYS A 126 10.23 10.91 12.35
N ALA A 127 9.54 11.19 13.46
CA ALA A 127 10.16 11.23 14.78
C ALA A 127 10.77 9.88 15.16
N ALA A 128 10.05 8.78 14.92
CA ALA A 128 10.54 7.42 15.16
C ALA A 128 11.80 7.10 14.35
N LEU A 129 11.83 7.47 13.06
CA LEU A 129 13.01 7.35 12.22
C LEU A 129 14.21 8.11 12.80
N PHE A 130 14.05 9.39 13.11
CA PHE A 130 15.15 10.19 13.65
C PHE A 130 15.64 9.69 15.01
N ASN A 131 14.74 9.21 15.87
CA ASN A 131 15.13 8.58 17.13
C ASN A 131 15.92 7.29 16.92
N LEU A 132 15.59 6.47 15.93
CA LEU A 132 16.34 5.23 15.63
C LEU A 132 17.71 5.50 15.02
N LEU A 133 17.87 6.66 14.37
CA LEU A 133 19.15 7.10 13.82
C LEU A 133 20.09 7.66 14.89
N ASP A 134 19.55 8.07 16.04
CA ASP A 134 20.31 8.46 17.22
C ASP A 134 20.56 7.24 18.12
N PRO A 135 21.81 6.80 18.31
CA PRO A 135 22.12 5.65 19.16
C PRO A 135 21.63 5.76 20.61
N GLU A 136 21.45 6.98 21.14
CA GLU A 136 20.95 7.20 22.50
C GLU A 136 19.42 7.06 22.60
N LEU A 137 18.70 7.20 21.49
CA LEU A 137 17.23 7.18 21.41
C LEU A 137 16.69 5.95 20.66
N ALA A 138 17.58 5.11 20.11
CA ALA A 138 17.22 3.90 19.39
C ALA A 138 16.61 2.85 20.33
N THR A 139 15.28 2.72 20.31
CA THR A 139 14.52 1.76 21.13
C THR A 139 13.72 0.80 20.26
N VAL A 140 13.39 -0.37 20.82
CA VAL A 140 12.48 -1.34 20.19
C VAL A 140 11.09 -0.74 19.97
N GLU A 141 10.64 0.17 20.84
CA GLU A 141 9.38 0.88 20.69
C GLU A 141 9.37 1.78 19.45
N ASN A 142 10.42 2.60 19.25
CA ASN A 142 10.54 3.43 18.05
C ASN A 142 10.58 2.57 16.78
N ALA A 143 11.23 1.42 16.83
CA ALA A 143 11.25 0.48 15.70
C ALA A 143 9.89 -0.12 15.40
N ASN A 144 9.15 -0.55 16.42
CA ASN A 144 7.79 -1.06 16.27
C ASN A 144 6.85 0.02 15.72
N THR A 145 6.95 1.25 16.24
CA THR A 145 6.18 2.40 15.74
C THR A 145 6.48 2.66 14.28
N LEU A 146 7.75 2.77 13.89
CA LEU A 146 8.14 2.99 12.50
C LEU A 146 7.64 1.85 11.60
N ASN A 147 7.86 0.59 11.99
CA ASN A 147 7.41 -0.57 11.21
C ASN A 147 5.88 -0.61 11.04
N THR A 148 5.14 -0.28 12.10
CA THR A 148 3.67 -0.26 12.09
C THR A 148 3.15 0.85 11.18
N LEU A 149 3.69 2.06 11.29
CA LEU A 149 3.27 3.19 10.47
C LEU A 149 3.66 3.01 9.00
N MET A 150 4.81 2.40 8.73
CA MET A 150 5.21 2.02 7.36
C MET A 150 4.34 0.90 6.77
N GLN A 151 3.40 0.32 7.52
CA GLN A 151 2.35 -0.50 6.91
C GLN A 151 1.51 0.30 5.92
N ASN A 152 1.33 1.61 6.20
CA ASN A 152 0.66 2.54 5.31
C ASN A 152 1.62 2.99 4.18
N ILE A 153 1.22 2.75 2.93
CA ILE A 153 2.01 3.10 1.74
C ILE A 153 2.34 4.59 1.67
N LEU A 154 1.42 5.46 2.05
CA LEU A 154 1.64 6.91 2.01
C LEU A 154 2.70 7.34 3.01
N ILE A 155 2.76 6.70 4.18
CA ILE A 155 3.78 6.96 5.20
C ILE A 155 5.13 6.41 4.76
N ARG A 156 5.17 5.18 4.22
CA ARG A 156 6.38 4.58 3.66
C ARG A 156 6.98 5.47 2.57
N ASP A 157 6.15 5.90 1.64
CA ASP A 157 6.57 6.73 0.51
C ASP A 157 6.98 8.14 0.98
N TYR A 158 6.27 8.71 1.96
CA TYR A 158 6.68 9.93 2.65
C TYR A 158 8.08 9.82 3.27
N ILE A 159 8.40 8.71 3.94
CA ILE A 159 9.73 8.48 4.52
C ILE A 159 10.81 8.40 3.43
N MET A 160 10.55 7.72 2.31
CA MET A 160 11.50 7.67 1.19
C MET A 160 11.74 9.06 0.59
N VAL A 161 10.68 9.83 0.38
CA VAL A 161 10.77 11.22 -0.11
C VAL A 161 11.56 12.08 0.87
N LEU A 162 11.31 11.97 2.17
CA LEU A 162 12.03 12.69 3.21
C LEU A 162 13.54 12.40 3.15
N ILE A 163 13.93 11.14 2.94
CA ILE A 163 15.33 10.75 2.80
C ILE A 163 15.93 11.35 1.53
N VAL A 164 15.29 11.19 0.38
CA VAL A 164 15.76 11.68 -0.93
C VAL A 164 15.90 13.21 -0.93
N GLN A 165 15.03 13.92 -0.24
CA GLN A 165 15.03 15.38 -0.15
C GLN A 165 15.98 15.94 0.91
N ALA A 166 16.64 15.09 1.71
CA ALA A 166 17.54 15.53 2.77
C ALA A 166 18.86 16.15 2.28
N GLY A 167 19.12 16.14 0.96
CA GLY A 167 20.30 16.77 0.38
C GLY A 167 21.59 16.06 0.82
N ASP A 168 22.48 16.79 1.50
CA ASP A 168 23.76 16.23 1.98
C ASP A 168 23.57 15.07 2.99
N ASP A 169 22.41 15.01 3.65
CA ASP A 169 22.08 13.97 4.62
C ASP A 169 21.37 12.75 4.02
N GLU A 170 21.05 12.75 2.71
CA GLU A 170 20.33 11.65 2.05
C GLU A 170 21.01 10.29 2.27
N LEU A 171 22.30 10.21 1.95
CA LEU A 171 23.05 8.96 2.06
C LEU A 171 23.24 8.50 3.52
N PRO A 172 23.61 9.38 4.48
CA PRO A 172 23.59 9.05 5.90
C PRO A 172 22.24 8.47 6.38
N LEU A 173 21.12 9.09 6.02
CA LEU A 173 19.79 8.62 6.43
C LEU A 173 19.45 7.26 5.80
N ALA A 174 19.72 7.07 4.51
CA ALA A 174 19.48 5.81 3.82
C ALA A 174 20.30 4.65 4.44
N ARG A 175 21.58 4.91 4.75
CA ARG A 175 22.45 3.93 5.42
C ARG A 175 22.04 3.65 6.86
N GLY A 176 21.57 4.67 7.57
CA GLY A 176 21.02 4.50 8.91
C GLY A 176 19.77 3.61 8.90
N LEU A 177 18.86 3.82 7.95
CA LEU A 177 17.68 2.96 7.76
C LEU A 177 18.08 1.51 7.43
N ALA A 178 19.11 1.31 6.61
CA ALA A 178 19.67 -0.01 6.34
C ALA A 178 20.25 -0.68 7.59
N ALA A 179 20.98 0.07 8.42
CA ALA A 179 21.52 -0.42 9.69
C ALA A 179 20.39 -0.82 10.66
N ILE A 180 19.32 -0.02 10.74
CA ILE A 180 18.11 -0.34 11.51
C ILE A 180 17.52 -1.66 11.02
N ALA A 181 17.30 -1.82 9.71
CA ALA A 181 16.76 -3.06 9.13
C ALA A 181 17.58 -4.30 9.53
N HIS A 182 18.90 -4.21 9.50
CA HIS A 182 19.79 -5.31 9.91
C HIS A 182 19.70 -5.65 11.41
N SER A 183 19.38 -4.67 12.26
CA SER A 183 19.32 -4.83 13.71
C SER A 183 17.99 -5.39 14.23
N LEU A 184 16.95 -5.35 13.41
CA LEU A 184 15.60 -5.73 13.80
C LEU A 184 15.37 -7.25 13.74
N PRO A 185 14.48 -7.79 14.60
CA PRO A 185 14.11 -9.18 14.54
C PRO A 185 13.34 -9.49 13.25
N GLU A 186 13.32 -10.77 12.89
CA GLU A 186 12.52 -11.31 11.78
C GLU A 186 11.03 -10.97 11.98
N GLY A 187 10.35 -10.57 10.90
CA GLY A 187 8.98 -10.08 10.91
C GLY A 187 8.83 -8.56 11.06
N LEU A 188 9.88 -7.84 11.49
CA LEU A 188 9.88 -6.36 11.60
C LEU A 188 10.85 -5.68 10.63
N ARG A 189 11.71 -6.45 9.96
CA ARG A 189 12.85 -5.92 9.20
C ARG A 189 12.59 -5.88 7.70
N GLU A 190 11.65 -6.67 7.20
CA GLU A 190 11.43 -6.94 5.79
C GLU A 190 11.03 -5.66 5.05
N ARG A 191 10.04 -4.93 5.59
CA ARG A 191 9.53 -3.69 5.00
C ARG A 191 10.49 -2.51 5.14
N ILE A 192 11.15 -2.40 6.30
CA ILE A 192 12.20 -1.41 6.52
C ILE A 192 13.39 -1.68 5.59
N ALA A 193 13.75 -2.95 5.36
CA ALA A 193 14.80 -3.32 4.42
C ALA A 193 14.44 -2.97 2.97
N ALA A 194 13.20 -3.22 2.53
CA ALA A 194 12.75 -2.81 1.20
C ALA A 194 12.82 -1.29 1.00
N THR A 195 12.42 -0.53 2.02
CA THR A 195 12.46 0.94 2.01
C THR A 195 13.89 1.45 2.00
N ALA A 196 14.76 0.89 2.85
CA ALA A 196 16.20 1.20 2.86
C ALA A 196 16.85 0.87 1.51
N ALA A 197 16.51 -0.26 0.90
CA ALA A 197 17.02 -0.68 -0.39
C ALA A 197 16.67 0.35 -1.49
N MET A 198 15.41 0.77 -1.55
CA MET A 198 14.98 1.80 -2.51
C MET A 198 15.69 3.14 -2.27
N SER A 199 15.78 3.59 -1.01
CA SER A 199 16.48 4.83 -0.65
C SER A 199 17.97 4.80 -1.02
N LEU A 200 18.66 3.67 -0.81
CA LEU A 200 20.06 3.51 -1.23
C LEU A 200 20.23 3.54 -2.75
N VAL A 201 19.30 2.92 -3.51
CA VAL A 201 19.30 3.00 -4.98
C VAL A 201 19.12 4.44 -5.45
N ALA A 202 18.17 5.17 -4.87
CA ALA A 202 17.92 6.58 -5.19
C ALA A 202 19.14 7.47 -4.87
N ALA A 203 19.83 7.19 -3.76
CA ALA A 203 21.08 7.83 -3.36
C ALA A 203 22.30 7.45 -4.23
N GLY A 204 22.12 6.53 -5.19
CA GLY A 204 23.18 6.12 -6.12
C GLY A 204 24.18 5.12 -5.54
N GLU A 205 23.82 4.40 -4.48
CA GLU A 205 24.71 3.41 -3.88
C GLU A 205 24.91 2.18 -4.80
N PRO A 206 26.09 1.55 -4.72
CA PRO A 206 26.37 0.34 -5.48
C PRO A 206 25.41 -0.82 -5.16
N LYS A 207 25.09 -1.64 -6.16
CA LYS A 207 24.20 -2.81 -6.03
C LYS A 207 24.55 -3.72 -4.84
N HIS A 208 25.83 -3.93 -4.55
CA HIS A 208 26.28 -4.82 -3.47
C HIS A 208 25.95 -4.31 -2.06
N HIS A 209 25.64 -3.02 -1.88
CA HIS A 209 25.09 -2.49 -0.63
C HIS A 209 23.57 -2.70 -0.53
N VAL A 210 22.89 -2.85 -1.66
CA VAL A 210 21.44 -2.99 -1.73
C VAL A 210 21.00 -4.46 -1.67
N THR A 211 21.73 -5.36 -2.30
CA THR A 211 21.38 -6.79 -2.39
C THR A 211 21.10 -7.45 -1.03
N PRO A 212 21.90 -7.24 0.03
CA PRO A 212 21.62 -7.86 1.33
C PRO A 212 20.27 -7.43 1.93
N LEU A 213 19.85 -6.18 1.68
CA LEU A 213 18.55 -5.68 2.15
C LEU A 213 17.40 -6.29 1.35
N LEU A 214 17.58 -6.53 0.05
CA LEU A 214 16.58 -7.20 -0.76
C LEU A 214 16.41 -8.66 -0.36
N ASP A 215 17.47 -9.30 0.12
CA ASP A 215 17.39 -10.66 0.64
C ASP A 215 16.67 -10.69 1.99
N ILE A 216 16.83 -9.63 2.81
CA ILE A 216 16.04 -9.45 4.04
C ILE A 216 14.59 -9.12 3.74
N SER A 217 14.31 -8.32 2.71
CA SER A 217 12.93 -7.94 2.37
C SER A 217 12.08 -9.12 1.91
N GLY A 218 12.70 -10.24 1.50
CA GLY A 218 12.01 -11.40 0.97
C GLY A 218 11.11 -11.00 -0.20
N ASP A 219 9.85 -11.43 -0.13
CA ASP A 219 8.83 -11.22 -1.16
C ASP A 219 8.03 -9.92 -0.97
N GLN A 220 8.45 -9.01 -0.10
CA GLN A 220 7.81 -7.69 0.00
C GLN A 220 7.83 -7.00 -1.36
N THR A 221 6.66 -6.56 -1.82
CA THR A 221 6.42 -5.83 -3.07
C THR A 221 7.53 -4.85 -3.44
N LEU A 222 7.84 -3.92 -2.52
CA LEU A 222 8.81 -2.88 -2.79
C LEU A 222 10.20 -3.49 -3.02
N GLY A 223 10.56 -4.52 -2.26
CA GLY A 223 11.78 -5.29 -2.47
C GLY A 223 11.81 -5.95 -3.85
N THR A 224 10.72 -6.59 -4.27
CA THR A 224 10.57 -7.19 -5.60
C THR A 224 10.70 -6.14 -6.71
N LEU A 225 10.08 -4.97 -6.56
CA LEU A 225 10.17 -3.85 -7.50
C LEU A 225 11.61 -3.34 -7.61
N VAL A 226 12.28 -3.09 -6.48
CA VAL A 226 13.68 -2.65 -6.45
C VAL A 226 14.60 -3.69 -7.09
N ARG A 227 14.36 -4.98 -6.83
CA ARG A 227 15.12 -6.09 -7.44
C ARG A 227 14.96 -6.10 -8.96
N ARG A 228 13.74 -5.92 -9.47
CA ARG A 228 13.48 -5.79 -10.92
C ARG A 228 14.19 -4.58 -11.51
N ALA A 229 14.13 -3.42 -10.85
CA ALA A 229 14.81 -2.20 -11.31
C ALA A 229 16.34 -2.39 -11.38
N ILE A 230 16.94 -3.00 -10.36
CA ILE A 230 18.38 -3.30 -10.33
C ILE A 230 18.77 -4.29 -11.44
N ASN A 231 17.97 -5.32 -11.67
CA ASN A 231 18.22 -6.32 -12.71
C ASN A 231 18.07 -5.74 -14.12
N ALA A 232 17.20 -4.75 -14.30
CA ALA A 232 17.02 -4.02 -15.55
C ALA A 232 18.02 -2.86 -15.74
N ASP A 233 19.03 -2.72 -14.86
CA ASP A 233 20.02 -1.63 -14.89
C ASP A 233 19.38 -0.23 -14.92
N VAL A 234 18.26 -0.06 -14.20
CA VAL A 234 17.60 1.25 -14.07
C VAL A 234 18.57 2.24 -13.41
N PRO A 235 18.85 3.40 -14.04
CA PRO A 235 19.74 4.40 -13.45
C PRO A 235 19.17 4.97 -12.15
N SER A 236 20.03 5.24 -11.16
CA SER A 236 19.64 5.83 -9.87
C SER A 236 18.82 7.12 -10.01
N ARG A 237 19.14 7.96 -11.00
CA ARG A 237 18.36 9.18 -11.31
C ARG A 237 16.91 8.88 -11.62
N VAL A 238 16.61 7.77 -12.31
CA VAL A 238 15.23 7.40 -12.66
C VAL A 238 14.48 6.95 -11.40
N ALA A 239 15.11 6.14 -10.56
CA ALA A 239 14.54 5.74 -9.27
C ALA A 239 14.26 6.96 -8.37
N ARG A 240 15.20 7.92 -8.34
CA ARG A 240 15.04 9.19 -7.63
C ARG A 240 13.86 10.00 -8.18
N ASP A 241 13.82 10.20 -9.49
CA ASP A 241 12.76 10.97 -10.14
C ASP A 241 11.38 10.33 -9.87
N SER A 242 11.28 8.99 -9.92
CA SER A 242 10.04 8.28 -9.56
C SER A 242 9.60 8.51 -8.12
N LEU A 243 10.52 8.56 -7.14
CA LEU A 243 10.17 8.91 -5.76
C LEU A 243 9.74 10.36 -5.63
N LEU A 244 10.38 11.26 -6.37
CA LEU A 244 10.02 12.68 -6.37
C LEU A 244 8.65 12.94 -7.03
N ASP A 245 8.28 12.17 -8.06
CA ASP A 245 6.94 12.27 -8.66
C ASP A 245 5.84 11.86 -7.66
N VAL A 246 6.11 10.87 -6.80
CA VAL A 246 5.21 10.45 -5.70
C VAL A 246 5.07 11.54 -4.63
N THR A 247 6.01 12.48 -4.53
CA THR A 247 5.99 13.59 -3.55
C THR A 247 4.71 14.42 -3.66
N HIS A 248 4.22 14.68 -4.87
CA HIS A 248 3.00 15.47 -5.07
C HIS A 248 1.79 14.82 -4.41
N ILE A 249 1.66 13.49 -4.57
CA ILE A 249 0.55 12.71 -4.01
C ILE A 249 0.66 12.61 -2.48
N CYS A 250 1.85 12.31 -1.97
CA CYS A 250 2.06 12.15 -0.52
C CYS A 250 1.93 13.47 0.24
N MET A 251 2.53 14.55 -0.26
CA MET A 251 2.52 15.85 0.43
C MET A 251 1.13 16.49 0.39
N GLU A 252 0.39 16.35 -0.71
CA GLU A 252 -1.01 16.79 -0.75
C GLU A 252 -1.87 15.97 0.22
N ALA A 253 -1.74 14.64 0.24
CA ALA A 253 -2.50 13.79 1.16
C ALA A 253 -2.19 14.06 2.64
N VAL A 254 -0.92 14.31 2.98
CA VAL A 254 -0.45 14.61 4.34
C VAL A 254 -0.85 16.02 4.79
N HIS A 255 -0.92 16.99 3.88
CA HIS A 255 -1.25 18.38 4.24
C HIS A 255 -2.74 18.74 4.11
N HIS A 256 -3.54 18.00 3.33
CA HIS A 256 -4.97 18.29 3.14
C HIS A 256 -5.91 17.82 4.27
N THR A 257 -5.40 17.15 5.31
CA THR A 257 -6.21 16.71 6.46
C THR A 257 -6.51 17.80 7.50
N VAL A 258 -6.01 19.03 7.32
CA VAL A 258 -6.41 20.18 8.15
C VAL A 258 -7.54 20.94 7.46
N PRO A 259 -8.77 21.00 8.03
CA PRO A 259 -9.78 21.93 7.54
C PRO A 259 -9.24 23.34 7.75
N MET A 260 -9.17 24.14 6.68
CA MET A 260 -9.01 25.59 6.79
C MET A 260 -10.24 26.15 7.51
N LEU A 261 -10.17 26.23 8.85
CA LEU A 261 -11.06 27.06 9.64
C LEU A 261 -10.74 28.51 9.32
N GLY A 262 -11.55 29.11 8.46
CA GLY A 262 -11.70 30.56 8.33
C GLY A 262 -12.55 31.15 9.45
#